data_AF-A0A2D4J1M8-F1
#
_entry.id   AF-A0A2D4J1M8-F1
#
_cell.length_a   1.000
_cell.length_b   1.000
_cell.length_c   1.000
_cell.angle_alpha   90.00
_cell.angle_beta   90.00
_cell.angle_gamma   90.00
#
_symmetry.space_group_name_H-M   'P 1'
#
loop_
_entity.id
_entity.type
_entity.pdbx_description
1 polymer ?
#
loop_
_entity_poly.entity_id
_entity_poly.type
_entity_poly.pdbx_seq_one_letter_code
_entity_poly.pdbx_strand_id
1 'polypeptide(L)'
;GKSQRTDCSLASRRSSIRKQDSSHTIPLVVESCIRFISRHGLQHEGIFRVSGSQVEVNDIKNAFERGEDPLAGDQNDHDMDSIAGVLKLYFRGLEHPLFPKEIFHDLIACVTMDNLQERALHIRKLLLTLPKTTLIVMRYLFAFLSQ
;
A
#
# COMPACT_ATOMS: atom_id res chain seq x y z
N GLY A 1 7.64 9.15 -48.05
CA GLY A 1 6.22 8.95 -47.73
C GLY A 1 6.10 8.17 -46.43
N LYS A 2 5.44 8.77 -45.44
CA LYS A 2 4.70 8.21 -44.27
C LYS A 2 5.36 6.99 -43.57
N SER A 3 6.10 7.11 -42.46
CA SER A 3 5.67 7.42 -41.08
C SER A 3 4.30 6.85 -40.71
N GLN A 4 4.28 5.70 -40.01
CA GLN A 4 3.12 5.18 -39.30
C GLN A 4 3.44 5.12 -37.80
N ARG A 5 2.76 6.02 -37.08
CA ARG A 5 2.53 5.98 -35.64
C ARG A 5 1.56 4.84 -35.36
N THR A 6 1.83 4.04 -34.34
CA THR A 6 0.81 3.26 -33.65
C THR A 6 0.70 3.83 -32.24
N ASP A 7 -0.39 4.58 -32.04
CA ASP A 7 -0.82 5.15 -30.77
C ASP A 7 -1.05 4.06 -29.73
N CYS A 8 -0.33 4.14 -28.61
CA CYS A 8 -0.65 3.41 -27.39
C CYS A 8 -1.67 4.24 -26.60
N SER A 9 -2.94 4.14 -27.00
CA SER A 9 -4.09 4.72 -26.29
C SER A 9 -4.89 3.60 -25.65
N LEU A 10 -4.48 3.17 -24.46
CA LEU A 10 -5.31 2.38 -23.54
C LEU A 10 -5.07 2.87 -22.10
N ALA A 11 -5.17 4.18 -21.90
CA ALA A 11 -5.56 4.72 -20.61
C ALA A 11 -7.09 4.62 -20.50
N SER A 12 -7.59 4.32 -19.31
CA SER A 12 -9.01 4.21 -18.94
C SER A 12 -9.66 2.84 -19.14
N ARG A 13 -9.32 1.90 -18.26
CA ARG A 13 -10.32 0.92 -17.79
C ARG A 13 -10.53 1.11 -16.29
N ARG A 14 -11.58 1.90 -16.02
CA ARG A 14 -12.29 2.00 -14.74
C ARG A 14 -12.40 0.62 -14.08
N SER A 15 -11.77 0.43 -12.94
CA SER A 15 -12.29 -0.47 -11.92
C SER A 15 -13.06 0.38 -10.94
N SER A 16 -14.38 0.29 -10.98
CA SER A 16 -15.22 0.69 -9.86
C SER A 16 -14.72 -0.07 -8.65
N ILE A 17 -13.95 0.61 -7.79
CA ILE A 17 -13.74 0.19 -6.41
C ILE A 17 -15.15 -0.04 -5.87
N ARG A 18 -15.52 -1.32 -5.70
CA ARG A 18 -16.74 -1.67 -4.97
C ARG A 18 -16.64 -0.92 -3.65
N LYS A 19 -17.66 -0.12 -3.36
CA LYS A 19 -17.84 0.52 -2.05
C LYS A 19 -17.56 -0.58 -1.02
N GLN A 20 -16.44 -0.45 -0.31
CA GLN A 20 -16.15 -1.28 0.84
C GLN A 20 -17.40 -1.24 1.71
N ASP A 21 -17.99 -2.39 2.00
CA ASP A 21 -18.98 -2.47 3.06
C ASP A 21 -18.35 -1.82 4.30
N SER A 22 -19.07 -0.84 4.83
CA SER A 22 -18.65 0.10 5.87
C SER A 22 -18.33 -0.55 7.22
N SER A 23 -18.13 -1.88 7.27
CA SER A 23 -17.76 -2.66 8.44
C SER A 23 -16.25 -2.87 8.60
N HIS A 24 -15.47 -2.87 7.51
CA HIS A 24 -14.03 -3.15 7.58
C HIS A 24 -13.22 -1.86 7.44
N THR A 25 -12.58 -1.46 8.54
CA THR A 25 -11.82 -0.20 8.59
C THR A 25 -10.46 -0.31 7.90
N ILE A 26 -9.97 -1.53 7.68
CA ILE A 26 -8.72 -1.85 6.98
C ILE A 26 -9.08 -2.61 5.69
N PRO A 27 -8.51 -2.24 4.53
CA PRO A 27 -8.72 -2.99 3.29
C PRO A 27 -8.19 -4.42 3.36
N LEU A 28 -8.95 -5.38 2.81
CA LEU A 28 -8.59 -6.81 2.83
C LEU A 28 -7.18 -7.09 2.28
N VAL A 29 -6.79 -6.42 1.19
CA VAL A 29 -5.43 -6.53 0.61
C VAL A 29 -4.36 -6.14 1.63
N VAL A 30 -4.60 -5.06 2.38
CA VAL A 30 -3.66 -4.57 3.40
C VAL A 30 -3.59 -5.54 4.57
N GLU A 31 -4.75 -5.96 5.07
CA GLU A 31 -4.85 -6.89 6.19
C GLU A 31 -4.22 -8.25 5.87
N SER A 32 -4.60 -8.89 4.77
CA SER A 32 -4.11 -10.23 4.43
C SER A 32 -2.64 -10.24 4.04
N CYS A 33 -2.13 -9.25 3.29
CA CYS A 33 -0.69 -9.17 3.01
C CYS A 33 0.12 -8.93 4.28
N ILE A 34 -0.28 -7.99 5.14
CA ILE A 34 0.44 -7.72 6.40
C ILE A 34 0.40 -8.93 7.32
N ARG A 35 -0.77 -9.55 7.50
CA ARG A 35 -0.92 -10.78 8.31
C ARG A 35 0.02 -11.88 7.82
N PHE A 36 0.06 -12.12 6.52
CA PHE A 36 0.88 -13.18 5.94
C PHE A 36 2.38 -12.89 6.15
N ILE A 37 2.81 -11.67 5.84
CA ILE A 37 4.21 -11.26 5.99
C ILE A 37 4.64 -11.28 7.47
N SER A 38 3.80 -10.81 8.40
CA SER A 38 4.09 -10.88 9.83
C SER A 38 4.29 -12.30 10.36
N ARG A 39 3.63 -13.30 9.77
CA ARG A 39 3.77 -14.71 10.19
C ARG A 39 4.98 -15.38 9.57
N HIS A 40 5.20 -15.15 8.27
CA HIS A 40 6.11 -15.99 7.47
C HIS A 40 7.32 -15.23 6.92
N GLY A 41 7.26 -13.90 6.85
CA GLY A 41 8.22 -13.07 6.12
C GLY A 41 9.20 -12.27 6.99
N LEU A 42 9.10 -12.29 8.32
CA LEU A 42 9.97 -11.47 9.19
C LEU A 42 11.46 -11.84 9.12
N GLN A 43 11.77 -13.08 8.75
CA GLN A 43 13.15 -13.55 8.53
C GLN A 43 13.57 -13.53 7.05
N HIS A 44 12.69 -13.09 6.14
CA HIS A 44 12.97 -13.04 4.71
C HIS A 44 13.88 -11.84 4.41
N GLU A 45 15.09 -12.12 3.91
CA GLU A 45 16.09 -11.08 3.68
C GLU A 45 15.63 -10.09 2.61
N GLY A 46 15.68 -8.80 2.92
CA GLY A 46 15.39 -7.75 1.95
C GLY A 46 13.91 -7.67 1.56
N ILE A 47 13.00 -8.16 2.40
CA ILE A 47 11.57 -7.97 2.22
C ILE A 47 11.23 -6.48 1.98
N PHE A 48 10.33 -6.23 1.02
CA PHE A 48 10.03 -4.92 0.43
C PHE A 48 11.12 -4.27 -0.44
N ARG A 49 12.39 -4.68 -0.33
CA ARG A 49 13.50 -4.20 -1.18
C ARG A 49 13.67 -5.05 -2.44
N VAL A 50 13.65 -6.37 -2.31
CA VAL A 50 13.73 -7.30 -3.44
C VAL A 50 12.41 -7.26 -4.23
N SER A 51 12.51 -7.44 -5.54
CA SER A 51 11.34 -7.43 -6.43
C SER A 51 10.86 -8.85 -6.66
N GLY A 52 9.59 -9.11 -6.36
CA GLY A 52 8.93 -10.37 -6.70
C GLY A 52 8.57 -10.48 -8.18
N SER A 53 8.08 -11.66 -8.54
CA SER A 53 7.58 -11.98 -9.88
C SER A 53 6.44 -11.06 -10.27
N GLN A 54 6.59 -10.32 -11.38
CA GLN A 54 5.54 -9.42 -11.85
C GLN A 54 4.28 -10.17 -12.29
N VAL A 55 4.42 -11.41 -12.76
CA VAL A 55 3.27 -12.25 -13.11
C VAL A 55 2.47 -12.56 -11.84
N GLU A 56 3.15 -13.04 -10.81
CA GLU A 56 2.53 -13.42 -9.54
C GLU A 56 1.93 -12.23 -8.78
N VAL A 57 2.64 -11.08 -8.76
CA VAL A 57 2.09 -9.83 -8.19
C VAL A 57 0.76 -9.46 -8.85
N ASN A 58 0.67 -9.58 -10.18
CA ASN A 58 -0.56 -9.28 -10.90
C ASN A 58 -1.64 -10.33 -10.64
N ASP A 59 -1.29 -11.61 -10.55
CA ASP A 59 -2.24 -12.68 -10.29
C ASP A 59 -2.89 -12.54 -8.90
N ILE A 60 -2.07 -12.30 -7.86
CA ILE A 60 -2.54 -12.05 -6.49
C ILE A 60 -3.40 -10.78 -6.44
N LYS A 61 -2.95 -9.68 -7.05
CA LYS A 61 -3.72 -8.43 -7.14
C LYS A 61 -5.09 -8.68 -7.79
N ASN A 62 -5.12 -9.38 -8.93
CA ASN A 62 -6.34 -9.62 -9.69
C ASN A 62 -7.31 -10.50 -8.89
N ALA A 63 -6.83 -11.45 -8.08
CA ALA A 63 -7.67 -12.21 -7.15
C ALA A 63 -8.36 -11.32 -6.12
N PHE A 64 -7.61 -10.42 -5.48
CA PHE A 64 -8.20 -9.42 -4.58
C PHE A 64 -9.23 -8.51 -5.29
N GLU A 65 -8.96 -8.10 -6.53
CA GLU A 65 -9.91 -7.28 -7.32
C GLU A 65 -11.20 -8.03 -7.68
N ARG A 66 -11.15 -9.36 -7.78
CA ARG A 66 -12.33 -10.23 -7.93
C ARG A 66 -13.10 -10.44 -6.61
N GLY A 67 -12.56 -10.00 -5.49
CA GLY A 67 -13.14 -10.19 -4.16
C GLY A 67 -12.72 -11.51 -3.48
N GLU A 68 -11.68 -12.16 -4.00
CA GLU A 68 -11.06 -13.34 -3.40
C GLU A 68 -9.98 -12.91 -2.39
N ASP A 69 -9.64 -13.79 -1.44
CA ASP A 69 -8.43 -13.65 -0.62
C ASP A 69 -7.47 -14.82 -0.92
N PRO A 70 -6.51 -14.64 -1.86
CA PRO A 70 -5.55 -15.69 -2.20
C PRO A 70 -4.62 -16.07 -1.05
N LEU A 71 -4.56 -15.26 0.02
CA LEU A 71 -3.69 -15.47 1.18
C LEU A 71 -4.47 -15.96 2.41
N ALA A 72 -5.76 -16.29 2.27
CA ALA A 72 -6.61 -16.74 3.38
C ALA A 72 -6.13 -18.08 3.97
N GLY A 73 -5.66 -18.99 3.11
CA GLY A 73 -4.95 -20.19 3.53
C GLY A 73 -3.57 -19.83 4.02
N ASP A 74 -3.13 -20.37 5.14
CA ASP A 74 -1.76 -20.19 5.67
C ASP A 74 -0.71 -21.00 4.88
N GLN A 75 -1.02 -21.29 3.62
CA GLN A 75 -0.19 -22.06 2.70
C GLN A 75 0.88 -21.12 2.13
N ASN A 76 2.15 -21.52 2.22
CA ASN A 76 3.27 -20.74 1.70
C ASN A 76 3.55 -21.05 0.23
N ASP A 77 2.49 -21.00 -0.58
CA ASP A 77 2.54 -21.33 -2.01
C ASP A 77 2.95 -20.11 -2.86
N HIS A 78 3.01 -18.93 -2.25
CA HIS A 78 3.31 -17.66 -2.88
C HIS A 78 4.70 -17.13 -2.49
N ASP A 79 5.40 -16.55 -3.45
CA ASP A 79 6.67 -15.88 -3.20
C ASP A 79 6.51 -14.64 -2.30
N MET A 80 7.34 -14.53 -1.26
CA MET A 80 7.25 -13.47 -0.25
C MET A 80 7.46 -12.07 -0.86
N ASP A 81 8.40 -11.95 -1.80
CA ASP A 81 8.70 -10.68 -2.47
C ASP A 81 7.54 -10.24 -3.39
N SER A 82 6.78 -11.20 -3.90
CA SER A 82 5.56 -10.98 -4.70
C SER A 82 4.41 -10.48 -3.81
N ILE A 83 4.19 -11.08 -2.63
CA ILE A 83 3.21 -10.58 -1.64
C ILE A 83 3.58 -9.16 -1.18
N ALA A 84 4.86 -8.91 -0.86
CA ALA A 84 5.35 -7.57 -0.55
C ALA A 84 5.15 -6.59 -1.72
N GLY A 85 5.32 -7.07 -2.96
CA GLY A 85 5.01 -6.35 -4.19
C GLY A 85 3.55 -5.91 -4.29
N VAL A 86 2.61 -6.81 -3.96
CA VAL A 86 1.17 -6.52 -3.96
C VAL A 86 0.81 -5.44 -2.95
N LEU A 87 1.34 -5.52 -1.72
CA LEU A 87 1.11 -4.50 -0.70
C LEU A 87 1.64 -3.12 -1.14
N LYS A 88 2.84 -3.06 -1.71
CA LYS A 88 3.41 -1.83 -2.29
C LYS A 88 2.54 -1.29 -3.42
N LEU A 89 2.09 -2.18 -4.31
CA LEU A 89 1.27 -1.83 -5.47
C LEU A 89 -0.08 -1.26 -5.05
N TYR A 90 -0.70 -1.82 -4.01
CA TYR A 90 -1.95 -1.33 -3.44
C TYR A 90 -1.84 0.14 -3.04
N PHE A 91 -0.87 0.50 -2.20
CA PHE A 91 -0.69 1.88 -1.75
C PHE A 91 -0.32 2.84 -2.88
N ARG A 92 0.48 2.38 -3.85
CA ARG A 92 0.84 3.15 -5.05
C ARG A 92 -0.37 3.44 -5.95
N GLY A 93 -1.35 2.54 -5.97
CA GLY A 93 -2.54 2.61 -6.82
C GLY A 93 -3.74 3.35 -6.21
N LEU A 94 -3.64 3.85 -4.98
CA LEU A 94 -4.74 4.58 -4.34
C LEU A 94 -5.05 5.88 -5.09
N GLU A 95 -6.34 6.15 -5.32
CA GLU A 95 -6.81 7.44 -5.86
C GLU A 95 -6.43 8.60 -4.93
N HIS A 96 -6.58 8.37 -3.62
CA HIS A 96 -6.11 9.27 -2.58
C HIS A 96 -4.89 8.62 -1.88
N PRO A 97 -3.66 9.10 -2.13
CA PRO A 97 -2.47 8.49 -1.57
C PRO A 97 -2.49 8.57 -0.05
N LEU A 98 -1.85 7.58 0.59
CA LEU A 98 -1.78 7.52 2.06
C LEU A 98 -1.20 8.80 2.65
N PHE A 99 -0.23 9.41 1.96
CA PHE A 99 0.28 10.75 2.26
C PHE A 99 -0.20 11.74 1.19
N PRO A 100 -1.25 12.52 1.48
CA PRO A 100 -1.77 13.51 0.55
C PRO A 100 -0.74 14.61 0.24
N LYS A 101 -0.81 15.17 -0.97
CA LYS A 101 0.14 16.21 -1.42
C LYS A 101 0.03 17.49 -0.60
N GLU A 102 -1.16 17.74 -0.07
CA GLU A 102 -1.50 18.91 0.72
C GLU A 102 -0.66 19.00 2.00
N ILE A 103 -0.31 17.87 2.60
CA ILE A 103 0.53 17.83 3.81
C ILE A 103 2.01 17.56 3.53
N PHE A 104 2.39 17.34 2.26
CA PHE A 104 3.75 16.94 1.90
C PHE A 104 4.78 18.01 2.28
N HIS A 105 4.54 19.27 1.89
CA HIS A 105 5.46 20.37 2.20
C HIS A 105 5.62 20.58 3.72
N ASP A 106 4.53 20.46 4.47
CA ASP A 106 4.56 20.58 5.93
C ASP A 106 5.33 19.43 6.59
N LEU A 107 5.19 18.20 6.06
CA LEU A 107 5.97 17.05 6.50
C LEU A 107 7.47 17.24 6.21
N ILE A 108 7.84 17.77 5.05
CA ILE A 108 9.24 18.05 4.71
C ILE A 108 9.82 19.15 5.62
N ALA A 109 9.05 20.19 5.95
CA ALA A 109 9.48 21.20 6.90
C ALA A 109 9.75 20.62 8.30
N CYS A 110 9.03 19.57 8.70
CA CYS A 110 9.31 18.86 9.95
C CYS A 110 10.67 18.15 9.93
N VAL A 111 11.17 17.70 8.77
CA VAL A 111 12.46 16.97 8.67
C VAL A 111 13.64 17.85 9.07
N THR A 112 13.57 19.16 8.81
CA THR A 112 14.64 20.12 9.14
C THR A 112 14.60 20.57 10.61
N MET A 113 13.69 20.06 11.43
CA MET A 113 13.60 20.39 12.85
C MET A 113 14.58 19.54 13.68
N ASP A 114 15.44 20.21 14.45
CA ASP A 114 16.43 19.58 15.32
C ASP A 114 15.80 18.95 16.57
N ASN A 115 14.81 19.62 17.17
CA ASN A 115 14.14 19.14 18.36
C ASN A 115 13.16 18.00 18.02
N LEU A 116 13.51 16.77 18.42
CA LEU A 116 12.71 15.57 18.18
C LEU A 116 11.29 15.64 18.76
N GLN A 117 11.12 16.27 19.93
CA GLN A 117 9.82 16.37 20.61
C GLN A 117 8.91 17.35 19.87
N GLU A 118 9.44 18.51 19.50
CA GLU A 118 8.70 19.49 18.67
C GLU A 118 8.35 18.88 17.32
N ARG A 119 9.31 18.21 16.67
CA ARG A 119 9.08 17.51 15.40
C ARG A 119 7.95 16.49 15.51
N ALA A 120 7.93 15.66 16.56
CA ALA A 120 6.86 14.69 16.79
C ALA A 120 5.50 15.38 17.02
N LEU A 121 5.46 16.48 17.77
CA LEU A 121 4.24 17.26 17.99
C LEU A 121 3.70 17.86 16.69
N HIS A 122 4.57 18.39 15.83
CA HIS A 122 4.19 18.94 14.52
C HIS A 122 3.68 17.85 13.58
N ILE A 123 4.39 16.73 13.45
CA ILE A 123 3.94 15.58 12.65
C ILE A 123 2.58 15.10 13.16
N ARG A 124 2.39 14.97 14.48
CA ARG A 124 1.09 14.58 15.06
C ARG A 124 -0.01 15.56 14.67
N LYS A 125 0.21 16.87 14.75
CA LYS A 125 -0.78 17.89 14.34
C LYS A 125 -1.16 17.74 12.87
N LEU A 126 -0.19 17.50 11.99
CA LEU A 126 -0.44 17.29 10.56
C LEU A 126 -1.23 16.01 10.30
N LEU A 127 -0.85 14.89 10.93
CA LEU A 127 -1.57 13.63 10.75
C LEU A 127 -3.03 13.74 11.20
N LEU A 128 -3.30 14.51 12.27
CA LEU A 128 -4.67 14.71 12.77
C LEU A 128 -5.59 15.50 11.80
N THR A 129 -5.06 16.11 10.74
CA THR A 129 -5.89 16.73 9.69
C THR A 129 -6.40 15.71 8.65
N LEU A 130 -5.83 14.49 8.65
CA LEU A 130 -6.18 13.43 7.71
C LEU A 130 -7.49 12.73 8.10
N PRO A 131 -8.19 12.11 7.13
CA PRO A 131 -9.38 11.30 7.42
C PRO A 131 -9.08 10.19 8.44
N LYS A 132 -10.04 9.91 9.33
CA LYS A 132 -9.93 8.86 10.36
C LYS A 132 -9.55 7.50 9.75
N THR A 133 -10.12 7.15 8.59
CA THR A 133 -9.80 5.90 7.88
C THR A 133 -8.33 5.84 7.48
N THR A 134 -7.77 6.94 6.94
CA THR A 134 -6.35 7.07 6.60
C THR A 134 -5.47 6.85 7.83
N LEU A 135 -5.81 7.48 8.96
CA LEU A 135 -5.09 7.31 10.22
C LEU A 135 -5.10 5.86 10.73
N ILE A 136 -6.20 5.13 10.56
CA ILE A 136 -6.30 3.74 10.98
C ILE A 136 -5.43 2.84 10.11
N VAL A 137 -5.46 3.04 8.80
CA VAL A 137 -4.58 2.31 7.86
C VAL A 137 -3.11 2.63 8.12
N MET A 138 -2.75 3.90 8.34
CA MET A 138 -1.39 4.30 8.72
C MET A 138 -0.93 3.63 10.00
N ARG A 139 -1.77 3.64 11.05
CA ARG A 139 -1.45 3.01 12.34
C ARG A 139 -1.21 1.52 12.18
N TYR A 140 -2.04 0.84 11.40
CA TYR A 140 -1.89 -0.59 11.13
C TYR A 140 -0.61 -0.89 10.34
N LEU A 141 -0.34 -0.12 9.28
CA LEU A 141 0.86 -0.26 8.45
C LEU A 141 2.14 0.02 9.27
N PHE A 142 2.21 1.10 10.03
CA PHE A 142 3.43 1.44 10.78
C PHE A 142 3.68 0.52 11.98
N ALA A 143 2.62 0.02 12.62
CA ALA A 143 2.78 -1.01 13.65
C ALA A 143 3.37 -2.32 13.08
N PHE A 144 3.10 -2.61 11.80
CA PHE A 144 3.73 -3.71 11.09
C PHE A 144 5.19 -3.41 10.71
N LEU A 145 5.46 -2.24 10.13
CA LEU A 145 6.81 -1.86 9.69
C LEU A 145 7.80 -1.60 10.84
N SER A 146 7.32 -1.50 12.09
CA SER A 146 8.15 -1.33 13.28
C SER A 146 8.49 -2.64 14.00
N GLN A 147 8.10 -3.80 13.44
CA GLN A 147 8.40 -5.12 14.00
C GLN A 147 9.86 -5.53 13.79
#